data_AF-A0A7X7UW41-F1
#
_entry.id   AF-A0A7X7UW41-F1
#
_cell.length_a   1.000
_cell.length_b   1.000
_cell.length_c   1.000
_cell.angle_alpha   90.00
_cell.angle_beta   90.00
_cell.angle_gamma   90.00
#
_symmetry.space_group_name_H-M   'P 1'
#
loop_
_entity.id
_entity.type
_entity.pdbx_description
1 polymer ?
#
loop_
_entity_poly.entity_id
_entity_poly.type
_entity_poly.pdbx_seq_one_letter_code
_entity_poly.pdbx_strand_id
1 'polypeptide(L)'
;MKIKLLPVIFLVIIFFVGCETVEKEKYTGDRLMELFNSAARGDSTGVSFTVNVFDKKLPPPGKWNLIKVDSLVINASAAFFAVLLEYPNPVYNRFCVYDSLFNLLLVDKSLNGYLSVKPIENPAVKGFEVTEMFDSKDSIKLKRTNLYILRGNVFELSFRKFTEMRLNRNYLSQTINVLTEKVISTRILSSRNIQLRFYEDTFLYDSEQKSYLSGEDILAKKIYEFIFNYRVDSSKQYIRDELTALRSVGLQVLQDTLSLVNNYKDLFGNFSIFLPGEWLFRKNILYSEFLTKALNTTHFYSIDMSANFYVSRLRKGETSEGYLTTKLDKSIEKNYTIRYVEKRLIEKKVLLYYEFRCKELVFLVIVDINEDAYDRNINNVKKMLDSFTIDC
;
A
#
# COMPACT_ATOMS: atom_id res chain seq x y z
N MET A 1 7.71 -58.68 -45.85
CA MET A 1 6.69 -58.23 -44.87
C MET A 1 7.34 -57.22 -43.93
N LYS A 2 7.13 -55.92 -44.17
CA LYS A 2 7.69 -54.83 -43.35
C LYS A 2 6.71 -54.53 -42.23
N ILE A 3 6.99 -54.99 -41.01
CA ILE A 3 6.22 -54.61 -39.83
C ILE A 3 6.77 -53.28 -39.33
N LYS A 4 5.93 -52.23 -39.42
CA LYS A 4 6.16 -50.87 -38.93
C LYS A 4 6.27 -50.90 -37.40
N LEU A 5 7.50 -50.90 -36.88
CA LEU A 5 7.78 -50.84 -35.43
C LEU A 5 8.14 -49.42 -34.94
N LEU A 6 7.80 -48.37 -35.71
CA LEU A 6 8.11 -46.99 -35.36
C LEU A 6 7.02 -46.17 -34.62
N PRO A 7 5.71 -46.53 -34.60
CA PRO A 7 4.73 -45.66 -33.93
C PRO A 7 4.57 -45.97 -32.44
N VAL A 8 5.10 -47.09 -31.92
CA VAL A 8 4.91 -47.48 -30.51
C VAL A 8 5.92 -46.78 -29.59
N ILE A 9 7.15 -46.51 -30.07
CA ILE A 9 8.18 -45.84 -29.26
C ILE A 9 7.88 -44.34 -29.08
N PHE A 10 7.21 -43.70 -30.06
CA PHE A 10 6.81 -42.30 -29.94
C PHE A 10 5.60 -42.09 -29.01
N LEU A 11 4.75 -43.11 -28.83
CA LEU A 11 3.57 -43.04 -27.95
C LEU A 11 3.92 -43.23 -26.46
N VAL A 12 5.02 -43.92 -26.15
CA VAL A 12 5.45 -44.16 -24.75
C VAL A 12 6.22 -42.97 -24.16
N ILE A 13 6.88 -42.15 -24.99
CA ILE A 13 7.60 -40.96 -24.51
C ILE A 13 6.65 -39.82 -24.13
N ILE A 14 5.43 -39.76 -24.71
CA ILE A 14 4.44 -38.72 -24.39
C ILE A 14 3.76 -38.97 -23.02
N PHE A 15 3.80 -40.19 -22.49
CA PHE A 15 3.25 -40.50 -21.16
C PHE A 15 4.22 -40.24 -19.99
N PHE A 16 5.49 -39.93 -20.27
CA PHE A 16 6.51 -39.61 -19.24
C PHE A 16 6.89 -38.13 -19.19
N VAL A 17 6.14 -37.25 -19.86
CA VAL A 17 6.13 -35.83 -19.47
C VAL A 17 5.33 -35.73 -18.18
N GLY A 18 6.01 -36.07 -17.08
CA GLY A 18 5.50 -35.90 -15.74
C GLY A 18 4.98 -34.48 -15.60
N CYS A 19 3.71 -34.37 -15.22
CA CYS A 19 3.21 -33.16 -14.60
C CYS A 19 4.07 -33.00 -13.35
N GLU A 20 5.06 -32.11 -13.39
CA GLU A 20 5.61 -31.55 -12.16
C GLU A 20 4.41 -30.95 -11.45
N THR A 21 3.87 -31.70 -10.49
CA THR A 21 3.12 -31.08 -9.41
C THR A 21 4.13 -30.20 -8.73
N VAL A 22 4.21 -28.95 -9.17
CA VAL A 22 4.83 -27.87 -8.42
C VAL A 22 4.15 -27.98 -7.06
N GLU A 23 4.86 -28.51 -6.07
CA GLU A 23 4.41 -28.46 -4.69
C GLU A 23 4.16 -26.98 -4.45
N LYS A 24 2.87 -26.61 -4.35
CA LYS A 24 2.50 -25.24 -4.01
C LYS A 24 3.13 -25.00 -2.66
N GLU A 25 4.21 -24.22 -2.65
CA GLU A 25 4.91 -23.79 -1.46
C GLU A 25 3.84 -23.35 -0.46
N LYS A 26 3.73 -24.07 0.66
CA LYS A 26 2.69 -23.78 1.65
C LYS A 26 3.08 -22.47 2.32
N TYR A 27 2.47 -21.38 1.88
CA TYR A 27 2.93 -20.07 2.25
C TYR A 27 2.72 -19.78 3.75
N THR A 28 3.71 -19.17 4.39
CA THR A 28 3.74 -18.89 5.84
C THR A 28 3.48 -17.42 6.14
N GLY A 29 3.12 -17.10 7.40
CA GLY A 29 2.99 -15.71 7.84
C GLY A 29 4.28 -14.89 7.68
N ASP A 30 5.44 -15.52 7.87
CA ASP A 30 6.74 -14.88 7.68
C ASP A 30 6.94 -14.45 6.23
N ARG A 31 6.50 -15.28 5.27
CA ARG A 31 6.59 -14.93 3.85
C ARG A 31 5.68 -13.74 3.48
N LEU A 32 4.49 -13.62 4.09
CA LEU A 32 3.68 -12.39 3.94
C LEU A 32 4.44 -11.19 4.46
N MET A 33 5.02 -11.30 5.65
CA MET A 33 5.75 -10.21 6.27
C MET A 33 6.94 -9.75 5.40
N GLU A 34 7.66 -10.68 4.79
CA GLU A 34 8.72 -10.39 3.81
C GLU A 34 8.20 -9.64 2.57
N LEU A 35 7.07 -10.07 1.99
CA LEU A 35 6.49 -9.42 0.81
C LEU A 35 6.06 -7.98 1.10
N PHE A 36 5.43 -7.73 2.25
CA PHE A 36 5.04 -6.38 2.69
C PHE A 36 6.26 -5.51 3.02
N ASN A 37 7.28 -6.05 3.68
CA ASN A 37 8.53 -5.33 3.92
C ASN A 37 9.26 -5.00 2.61
N SER A 38 9.20 -5.90 1.63
CA SER A 38 9.77 -5.66 0.30
C SER A 38 8.99 -4.57 -0.44
N ALA A 39 7.66 -4.54 -0.34
CA ALA A 39 6.83 -3.46 -0.88
C ALA A 39 7.20 -2.09 -0.28
N ALA A 40 7.46 -2.04 1.03
CA ALA A 40 7.91 -0.83 1.73
C ALA A 40 9.24 -0.28 1.18
N ARG A 41 10.12 -1.18 0.75
CA ARG A 41 11.42 -0.85 0.15
C ARG A 41 11.31 -0.53 -1.34
N GLY A 42 10.12 -0.61 -1.92
CA GLY A 42 9.90 -0.38 -3.36
C GLY A 42 10.28 -1.58 -4.25
N ASP A 43 10.46 -2.77 -3.67
CA ASP A 43 10.74 -3.99 -4.44
C ASP A 43 9.53 -4.36 -5.32
N SER A 44 9.78 -4.65 -6.59
CA SER A 44 8.74 -4.89 -7.59
C SER A 44 7.83 -6.07 -7.27
N THR A 45 8.38 -7.14 -6.67
CA THR A 45 7.61 -8.32 -6.27
C THR A 45 6.67 -7.96 -5.13
N GLY A 46 7.19 -7.28 -4.09
CA GLY A 46 6.38 -6.80 -2.98
C GLY A 46 5.33 -5.77 -3.41
N VAL A 47 5.70 -4.82 -4.26
CA VAL A 47 4.79 -3.79 -4.78
C VAL A 47 3.68 -4.42 -5.63
N SER A 48 4.01 -5.34 -6.54
CA SER A 48 3.03 -6.07 -7.35
C SER A 48 2.07 -6.87 -6.47
N PHE A 49 2.60 -7.58 -5.47
CA PHE A 49 1.81 -8.36 -4.51
C PHE A 49 0.82 -7.49 -3.73
N THR A 50 1.27 -6.32 -3.26
CA THR A 50 0.49 -5.44 -2.38
C THR A 50 -0.30 -4.34 -3.10
N VAL A 51 -0.33 -4.35 -4.45
CA VAL A 51 -0.92 -3.28 -5.27
C VAL A 51 -2.39 -2.98 -4.92
N ASN A 52 -3.14 -3.99 -4.51
CA ASN A 52 -4.57 -3.86 -4.16
C ASN A 52 -4.79 -3.44 -2.69
N VAL A 53 -3.75 -3.51 -1.86
CA VAL A 53 -3.79 -3.10 -0.45
C VAL A 53 -3.59 -1.60 -0.31
N PHE A 54 -2.62 -1.03 -1.03
CA PHE A 54 -2.32 0.38 -0.97
C PHE A 54 -3.22 1.22 -1.89
N ASP A 55 -3.20 2.54 -1.69
CA ASP A 55 -3.81 3.44 -2.66
C ASP A 55 -2.80 3.66 -3.78
N LYS A 56 -3.21 3.40 -5.03
CA LYS A 56 -2.34 3.56 -6.21
C LYS A 56 -1.84 5.00 -6.37
N LYS A 57 -2.56 5.99 -5.82
CA LYS A 57 -2.20 7.41 -5.88
C LYS A 57 -1.16 7.82 -4.84
N LEU A 58 -0.91 6.97 -3.85
CA LEU A 58 -0.05 7.27 -2.72
C LEU A 58 1.17 6.34 -2.76
N PRO A 59 2.37 6.84 -2.47
CA PRO A 59 3.51 5.95 -2.29
C PRO A 59 3.19 4.88 -1.25
N PRO A 60 3.74 3.65 -1.41
CA PRO A 60 3.94 2.78 -0.26
C PRO A 60 4.72 3.60 0.78
N PRO A 61 4.17 3.82 1.98
CA PRO A 61 4.90 4.59 2.98
C PRO A 61 6.14 3.80 3.37
N GLY A 62 7.32 4.43 3.23
CA GLY A 62 8.60 3.75 3.41
C GLY A 62 8.92 3.33 4.85
N LYS A 63 8.03 3.60 5.82
CA LYS A 63 8.17 3.20 7.23
C LYS A 63 6.82 2.89 7.86
N TRP A 64 6.69 1.67 8.37
CA TRP A 64 5.61 1.23 9.26
C TRP A 64 6.00 1.51 10.71
N ASN A 65 5.03 1.83 11.56
CA ASN A 65 5.20 1.68 13.00
C ASN A 65 5.16 0.20 13.39
N LEU A 66 4.27 -0.57 12.76
CA LEU A 66 4.06 -1.98 13.03
C LEU A 66 3.62 -2.70 11.76
N ILE A 67 4.22 -3.87 11.51
CA ILE A 67 3.62 -4.93 10.71
C ILE A 67 3.36 -6.10 11.65
N LYS A 68 2.12 -6.58 11.69
CA LYS A 68 1.77 -7.78 12.45
C LYS A 68 1.04 -8.75 11.53
N VAL A 69 1.52 -9.98 11.51
CA VAL A 69 0.85 -11.09 10.84
C VAL A 69 0.32 -12.03 11.90
N ASP A 70 -0.95 -12.41 11.78
CA ASP A 70 -1.59 -13.41 12.63
C ASP A 70 -2.25 -14.45 11.74
N SER A 71 -2.55 -15.63 12.30
CA SER A 71 -3.09 -16.74 11.52
C SER A 71 -4.31 -17.35 12.18
N LEU A 72 -5.25 -17.79 11.35
CA LEU A 72 -6.43 -18.54 11.75
C LEU A 72 -6.39 -19.87 11.00
N VAL A 73 -6.17 -20.95 11.73
CA VAL A 73 -6.20 -22.31 11.18
C VAL A 73 -7.56 -22.92 11.45
N ILE A 74 -8.29 -23.28 10.40
CA ILE A 74 -9.60 -23.96 10.51
C ILE A 74 -9.43 -25.47 10.51
N ASN A 75 -8.55 -25.98 9.65
CA ASN A 75 -8.14 -27.37 9.59
C ASN A 75 -6.75 -27.49 8.94
N ALA A 76 -6.23 -28.71 8.79
CA ALA A 76 -4.88 -28.96 8.25
C ALA A 76 -4.62 -28.37 6.84
N SER A 77 -5.69 -28.11 6.09
CA SER A 77 -5.67 -27.59 4.71
C SER A 77 -6.12 -26.13 4.55
N ALA A 78 -6.78 -25.55 5.56
CA ALA A 78 -7.35 -24.20 5.48
C ALA A 78 -6.77 -23.31 6.59
N ALA A 79 -5.90 -22.40 6.15
CA ALA A 79 -5.34 -21.33 6.98
C ALA A 79 -5.61 -19.98 6.32
N PHE A 80 -5.89 -18.98 7.15
CA PHE A 80 -6.02 -17.60 6.76
C PHE A 80 -5.01 -16.75 7.52
N PHE A 81 -4.53 -15.70 6.87
CA PHE A 81 -3.54 -14.80 7.43
C PHE A 81 -4.11 -13.39 7.50
N ALA A 82 -4.13 -12.83 8.70
CA ALA A 82 -4.42 -11.43 8.91
C ALA A 82 -3.10 -10.64 8.84
N VAL A 83 -3.06 -9.60 8.02
CA VAL A 83 -1.95 -8.65 7.98
C VAL A 83 -2.45 -7.29 8.45
N LEU A 84 -1.84 -6.80 9.53
CA LEU A 84 -2.11 -5.51 10.13
C LEU A 84 -0.92 -4.58 9.91
N LEU A 85 -1.18 -3.44 9.31
CA LEU A 85 -0.20 -2.42 8.98
C LEU A 85 -0.56 -1.14 9.73
N GLU A 86 0.30 -0.74 10.65
CA GLU A 86 0.18 0.54 11.36
C GLU A 86 1.27 1.49 10.88
N TYR A 87 0.88 2.73 10.56
CA TYR A 87 1.76 3.79 10.09
C TYR A 87 1.81 4.96 11.07
N PRO A 88 2.87 5.78 11.00
CA PRO A 88 2.94 7.04 11.74
C PRO A 88 1.72 7.94 11.54
N ASN A 89 1.19 7.98 10.30
CA ASN A 89 -0.11 8.56 10.02
C ASN A 89 -1.16 7.44 9.90
N PRO A 90 -2.13 7.37 10.82
CA PRO A 90 -3.13 6.31 10.85
C PRO A 90 -4.04 6.22 9.62
N VAL A 91 -4.20 7.27 8.81
CA VAL A 91 -5.02 7.21 7.57
C VAL A 91 -4.49 6.17 6.57
N TYR A 92 -3.21 5.84 6.68
CA TYR A 92 -2.57 4.84 5.84
C TYR A 92 -2.68 3.43 6.41
N ASN A 93 -3.20 3.26 7.64
CA ASN A 93 -3.32 1.94 8.25
C ASN A 93 -4.14 1.00 7.37
N ARG A 94 -3.72 -0.26 7.33
CA ARG A 94 -4.39 -1.31 6.55
C ARG A 94 -4.59 -2.53 7.41
N PHE A 95 -5.74 -3.16 7.23
CA PHE A 95 -5.96 -4.52 7.67
C PHE A 95 -6.35 -5.35 6.45
N CYS A 96 -5.69 -6.49 6.27
CA CYS A 96 -5.91 -7.37 5.13
C CYS A 96 -6.09 -8.80 5.61
N VAL A 97 -6.86 -9.59 4.86
CA VAL A 97 -6.95 -11.04 5.06
C VAL A 97 -6.58 -11.76 3.78
N TYR A 98 -5.70 -12.75 3.90
CA TYR A 98 -5.26 -13.61 2.82
C TYR A 98 -5.61 -15.07 3.11
N ASP A 99 -5.84 -15.87 2.07
CA ASP A 99 -5.90 -17.32 2.20
C ASP A 99 -4.50 -17.96 2.20
N SER A 100 -4.45 -19.29 2.33
CA SER A 100 -3.21 -20.08 2.30
C SER A 100 -2.44 -20.04 0.97
N LEU A 101 -3.06 -19.54 -0.10
CA LEU A 101 -2.46 -19.33 -1.42
C LEU A 101 -2.09 -17.85 -1.66
N PHE A 102 -2.20 -17.01 -0.63
CA PHE A 102 -2.02 -15.58 -0.68
C PHE A 102 -2.98 -14.84 -1.63
N ASN A 103 -4.17 -15.39 -1.88
CA ASN A 103 -5.24 -14.61 -2.49
C ASN A 103 -5.76 -13.60 -1.46
N LEU A 104 -5.85 -12.34 -1.87
CA LEU A 104 -6.39 -11.26 -1.05
C LEU A 104 -7.91 -11.39 -0.95
N LEU A 105 -8.43 -11.63 0.25
CA LEU A 105 -9.86 -11.84 0.52
C LEU A 105 -10.55 -10.56 1.03
N LEU A 106 -9.83 -9.72 1.77
CA LEU A 106 -10.37 -8.50 2.36
C LEU A 106 -9.28 -7.45 2.50
N VAL A 107 -9.64 -6.18 2.27
CA VAL A 107 -8.84 -5.00 2.65
C VAL A 107 -9.73 -3.99 3.34
N ASP A 108 -9.31 -3.56 4.52
CA ASP A 108 -9.89 -2.43 5.23
C ASP A 108 -8.89 -1.26 5.26
N LYS A 109 -9.32 -0.12 4.71
CA LYS A 109 -8.56 1.14 4.61
C LYS A 109 -9.08 2.23 5.54
N SER A 110 -9.97 1.89 6.47
CA SER A 110 -10.74 2.85 7.28
C SER A 110 -10.43 2.82 8.78
N LEU A 111 -9.36 2.10 9.14
CA LEU A 111 -8.76 2.11 10.46
C LEU A 111 -7.87 3.36 10.59
N ASN A 112 -7.98 4.09 11.70
CA ASN A 112 -7.38 5.40 11.92
C ASN A 112 -6.79 5.56 13.34
N GLY A 113 -6.59 4.47 14.08
CA GLY A 113 -5.98 4.48 15.41
C GLY A 113 -4.77 3.55 15.52
N TYR A 114 -4.27 3.36 16.73
CA TYR A 114 -3.33 2.29 17.09
C TYR A 114 -4.03 0.94 17.04
N LEU A 115 -3.36 -0.05 16.48
CA LEU A 115 -4.03 -1.28 16.07
C LEU A 115 -3.46 -2.51 16.77
N SER A 116 -4.35 -3.46 17.05
CA SER A 116 -3.97 -4.82 17.43
C SER A 116 -4.93 -5.80 16.79
N VAL A 117 -4.40 -6.94 16.35
CA VAL A 117 -5.17 -8.03 15.76
C VAL A 117 -4.95 -9.30 16.58
N LYS A 118 -6.00 -10.11 16.68
CA LYS A 118 -5.96 -11.51 17.14
C LYS A 118 -7.07 -12.32 16.45
N PRO A 119 -6.97 -13.65 16.36
CA PRO A 119 -8.08 -14.51 15.97
C PRO A 119 -9.24 -14.41 16.97
N ILE A 120 -10.46 -14.65 16.50
CA ILE A 120 -11.64 -14.75 17.38
C ILE A 120 -11.59 -16.11 18.10
N GLU A 121 -11.43 -16.07 19.43
CA GLU A 121 -11.47 -17.24 20.30
C GLU A 121 -12.92 -17.67 20.59
N ASN A 122 -13.63 -18.12 19.55
CA ASN A 122 -15.00 -18.61 19.67
C ASN A 122 -15.21 -19.86 18.77
N PRO A 123 -15.89 -20.91 19.26
CA PRO A 123 -16.18 -22.08 18.45
C PRO A 123 -17.24 -21.83 17.37
N ALA A 124 -18.25 -20.99 17.64
CA ALA A 124 -19.37 -20.71 16.75
C ALA A 124 -19.07 -19.66 15.69
N VAL A 125 -18.05 -18.82 15.89
CA VAL A 125 -17.68 -17.75 14.96
C VAL A 125 -16.18 -17.79 14.71
N LYS A 126 -15.79 -17.87 13.43
CA LYS A 126 -14.39 -17.82 13.00
C LYS A 126 -14.09 -16.48 12.34
N GLY A 127 -12.91 -15.95 12.59
CA GLY A 127 -12.53 -14.65 12.05
C GLY A 127 -11.40 -14.00 12.83
N PHE A 128 -11.24 -12.69 12.62
CA PHE A 128 -10.27 -11.86 13.31
C PHE A 128 -10.95 -10.71 14.05
N GLU A 129 -10.46 -10.41 15.24
CA GLU A 129 -10.79 -9.21 16.00
C GLU A 129 -9.64 -8.21 15.85
N VAL A 130 -9.96 -7.02 15.34
CA VAL A 130 -9.05 -5.87 15.34
C VAL A 130 -9.54 -4.85 16.35
N THR A 131 -8.76 -4.65 17.40
CA THR A 131 -8.94 -3.55 18.34
C THR A 131 -8.20 -2.33 17.83
N GLU A 132 -8.89 -1.20 17.80
CA GLU A 132 -8.38 0.09 17.36
C GLU A 132 -8.54 1.12 18.49
N MET A 133 -7.47 1.85 18.80
CA MET A 133 -7.41 2.83 19.89
C MET A 133 -6.99 4.20 19.36
N PHE A 134 -7.75 5.26 19.69
CA PHE A 134 -7.43 6.62 19.23
C PHE A 134 -7.98 7.69 20.17
N ASP A 135 -7.41 8.89 20.08
CA ASP A 135 -7.86 10.06 20.81
C ASP A 135 -8.85 10.88 19.97
N SER A 136 -9.92 11.32 20.59
CA SER A 136 -10.86 12.31 20.05
C SER A 136 -10.78 13.59 20.89
N LYS A 137 -10.75 14.75 20.23
CA LYS A 137 -10.62 16.08 20.88
C LYS A 137 -9.49 16.14 21.92
N ASP A 138 -8.32 15.61 21.57
CA ASP A 138 -7.08 15.52 22.35
C ASP A 138 -7.11 14.74 23.67
N SER A 139 -8.29 14.49 24.25
CA SER A 139 -8.42 14.01 25.63
C SER A 139 -9.36 12.82 25.79
N ILE A 140 -10.28 12.59 24.84
CA ILE A 140 -11.23 11.48 24.90
C ILE A 140 -10.59 10.26 24.27
N LYS A 141 -10.15 9.32 25.09
CA LYS A 141 -9.57 8.06 24.59
C LYS A 141 -10.70 7.12 24.21
N LEU A 142 -10.69 6.63 22.98
CA LEU A 142 -11.69 5.73 22.43
C LEU A 142 -11.05 4.41 22.05
N LYS A 143 -11.80 3.33 22.26
CA LYS A 143 -11.50 2.01 21.71
C LYS A 143 -12.66 1.57 20.83
N ARG A 144 -12.35 1.10 19.64
CA ARG A 144 -13.28 0.52 18.68
C ARG A 144 -12.91 -0.94 18.45
N THR A 145 -13.89 -1.82 18.51
CA THR A 145 -13.73 -3.23 18.18
C THR A 145 -14.28 -3.48 16.78
N ASN A 146 -13.47 -4.14 15.95
CA ASN A 146 -13.79 -4.50 14.59
C ASN A 146 -13.75 -6.04 14.48
N LEU A 147 -14.85 -6.68 14.09
CA LEU A 147 -14.89 -8.13 13.86
C LEU A 147 -15.00 -8.40 12.36
N TYR A 148 -14.01 -9.12 11.84
CA TYR A 148 -13.96 -9.60 10.48
C TYR A 148 -14.27 -11.10 10.50
N ILE A 149 -15.51 -11.45 10.20
CA ILE A 149 -16.04 -12.80 10.37
C ILE A 149 -15.99 -13.55 9.04
N LEU A 150 -15.55 -14.80 9.09
CA LEU A 150 -15.59 -15.71 7.97
C LEU A 150 -17.00 -16.30 7.84
N ARG A 151 -17.62 -16.13 6.67
CA ARG A 151 -18.88 -16.77 6.29
C ARG A 151 -18.68 -17.49 4.96
N GLY A 152 -18.73 -18.82 5.00
CA GLY A 152 -18.28 -19.64 3.86
C GLY A 152 -16.79 -19.41 3.60
N ASN A 153 -16.45 -18.88 2.42
CA ASN A 153 -15.07 -18.56 2.03
C ASN A 153 -14.80 -17.04 1.94
N VAL A 154 -15.69 -16.21 2.49
CA VAL A 154 -15.58 -14.74 2.41
C VAL A 154 -15.46 -14.15 3.80
N PHE A 155 -14.54 -13.19 3.96
CA PHE A 155 -14.45 -12.38 5.16
C PHE A 155 -15.31 -11.13 5.01
N GLU A 156 -16.06 -10.81 6.05
CA GLU A 156 -16.94 -9.64 6.11
C GLU A 156 -16.62 -8.82 7.36
N LEU A 157 -16.51 -7.50 7.23
CA LEU A 157 -16.51 -6.60 8.39
C LEU A 157 -17.94 -6.56 8.96
N SER A 158 -18.23 -7.48 9.87
CA SER A 158 -19.59 -7.66 10.38
C SER A 158 -19.88 -6.85 11.64
N PHE A 159 -18.87 -6.37 12.36
CA PHE A 159 -19.09 -5.55 13.55
C PHE A 159 -18.02 -4.47 13.64
N ARG A 160 -18.44 -3.22 13.79
CA ARG A 160 -17.57 -2.06 14.05
C ARG A 160 -18.27 -1.13 15.00
N LYS A 161 -17.91 -1.18 16.28
CA LYS A 161 -18.53 -0.35 17.31
C LYS A 161 -17.49 0.15 18.30
N PHE A 162 -17.74 1.34 18.84
CA PHE A 162 -17.02 1.78 20.03
C PHE A 162 -17.31 0.81 21.17
N THR A 163 -16.27 0.38 21.86
CA THR A 163 -16.37 -0.55 23.00
C THR A 163 -15.74 0.01 24.25
N GLU A 164 -15.05 1.16 24.16
CA GLU A 164 -14.53 1.85 25.33
C GLU A 164 -14.43 3.36 25.11
N MET A 165 -14.66 4.12 26.18
CA MET A 165 -14.35 5.55 26.27
C MET A 165 -13.76 5.85 27.64
N ARG A 166 -12.67 6.62 27.67
CA ARG A 166 -12.10 7.22 28.89
C ARG A 166 -11.98 8.73 28.72
N LEU A 167 -12.49 9.46 29.70
CA LEU A 167 -12.31 10.90 29.83
C LEU A 167 -12.23 11.28 31.30
N ASN A 168 -11.04 11.65 31.79
CA ASN A 168 -10.81 11.93 33.22
C ASN A 168 -11.26 10.75 34.11
N ARG A 169 -12.26 10.97 34.99
CA ARG A 169 -12.86 9.94 35.85
C ARG A 169 -14.04 9.20 35.20
N ASN A 170 -14.45 9.62 34.00
CA ASN A 170 -15.54 9.03 33.26
C ASN A 170 -15.02 7.83 32.46
N TYR A 171 -15.69 6.71 32.63
CA TYR A 171 -15.37 5.47 31.93
C TYR A 171 -16.64 4.82 31.43
N LEU A 172 -16.60 4.37 30.19
CA LEU A 172 -17.60 3.47 29.62
C LEU A 172 -16.88 2.33 28.92
N SER A 173 -17.37 1.11 29.08
CA SER A 173 -16.89 -0.05 28.34
C SER A 173 -18.02 -1.02 28.04
N GLN A 174 -17.99 -1.59 26.85
CA GLN A 174 -18.94 -2.60 26.41
C GLN A 174 -18.17 -3.87 26.06
N THR A 175 -18.50 -4.94 26.75
CA THR A 175 -17.88 -6.27 26.57
C THR A 175 -18.86 -7.19 25.86
N ILE A 176 -18.37 -7.97 24.90
CA ILE A 176 -19.15 -9.00 24.23
C ILE A 176 -19.26 -10.21 25.17
N ASN A 177 -20.48 -10.56 25.57
CA ASN A 177 -20.75 -11.73 26.40
C ASN A 177 -21.13 -12.95 25.55
N VAL A 178 -21.90 -12.72 24.49
CA VAL A 178 -22.37 -13.75 23.57
C VAL A 178 -21.99 -13.33 22.16
N LEU A 179 -21.34 -14.22 21.43
CA LEU A 179 -21.02 -14.08 20.01
C LEU A 179 -21.43 -15.37 19.30
N THR A 180 -22.42 -15.25 18.42
CA THR A 180 -22.92 -16.33 17.56
C THR A 180 -23.06 -15.81 16.13
N GLU A 181 -23.34 -16.69 15.17
CA GLU A 181 -23.55 -16.27 13.78
C GLU A 181 -24.74 -15.31 13.59
N LYS A 182 -25.71 -15.28 14.52
CA LYS A 182 -26.94 -14.47 14.40
C LYS A 182 -27.02 -13.31 15.38
N VAL A 183 -26.37 -13.44 16.54
CA VAL A 183 -26.53 -12.50 17.65
C VAL A 183 -25.19 -12.19 18.31
N ILE A 184 -24.97 -10.90 18.60
CA ILE A 184 -23.99 -10.42 19.56
C ILE A 184 -24.75 -9.80 20.74
N SER A 185 -24.56 -10.33 21.94
CA SER A 185 -25.08 -9.71 23.17
C SER A 185 -23.92 -9.20 23.99
N THR A 186 -24.10 -7.99 24.53
CA THR A 186 -23.04 -7.24 25.20
C THR A 186 -23.51 -6.70 26.54
N ARG A 187 -22.56 -6.42 27.42
CA ARG A 187 -22.81 -5.72 28.68
C ARG A 187 -21.94 -4.48 28.77
N ILE A 188 -22.55 -3.39 29.21
CA ILE A 188 -21.93 -2.09 29.41
C ILE A 188 -21.57 -1.94 30.89
N LEU A 189 -20.38 -1.43 31.14
CA LEU A 189 -19.91 -0.96 32.43
C LEU A 189 -19.71 0.55 32.34
N SER A 190 -20.14 1.29 33.36
CA SER A 190 -19.97 2.73 33.44
C SER A 190 -19.40 3.16 34.78
N SER A 191 -18.72 4.31 34.81
CA SER A 191 -18.39 4.99 36.07
C SER A 191 -19.66 5.43 36.80
N ARG A 192 -19.59 5.51 38.14
CA ARG A 192 -20.76 5.77 39.01
C ARG A 192 -21.55 7.04 38.65
N ASN A 193 -20.88 8.03 38.07
CA ASN A 193 -21.46 9.30 37.67
C ASN A 193 -22.11 9.30 36.27
N ILE A 194 -22.10 8.18 35.56
CA ILE A 194 -22.78 8.02 34.28
C ILE A 194 -23.92 7.03 34.45
N GLN A 195 -25.14 7.54 34.35
CA GLN A 195 -26.35 6.72 34.35
C GLN A 195 -26.69 6.31 32.92
N LEU A 196 -26.98 5.02 32.74
CA LEU A 196 -27.48 4.45 31.50
C LEU A 196 -28.88 3.90 31.74
N ARG A 197 -29.75 4.01 30.74
CA ARG A 197 -31.10 3.44 30.78
C ARG A 197 -31.05 1.91 30.82
N PHE A 198 -30.13 1.35 30.05
CA PHE A 198 -29.89 -0.08 29.97
C PHE A 198 -28.38 -0.32 29.97
N TYR A 199 -27.97 -1.45 30.55
CA TYR A 199 -26.57 -1.88 30.65
C TYR A 199 -26.27 -3.08 29.76
N GLU A 200 -27.19 -3.45 28.89
CA GLU A 200 -27.04 -4.54 27.94
C GLU A 200 -27.54 -4.09 26.58
N ASP A 201 -26.87 -4.55 25.54
CA ASP A 201 -27.22 -4.26 24.16
C ASP A 201 -27.12 -5.53 23.32
N THR A 202 -28.06 -5.71 22.40
CA THR A 202 -28.16 -6.88 21.53
C THR A 202 -28.12 -6.44 20.08
N PHE A 203 -27.22 -7.03 19.32
CA PHE A 203 -27.04 -6.80 17.90
C PHE A 203 -27.44 -8.06 17.14
N LEU A 204 -28.35 -7.92 16.18
CA LEU A 204 -28.78 -9.00 15.30
C LEU A 204 -28.05 -8.90 13.98
N TYR A 205 -27.57 -10.03 13.45
CA TYR A 205 -26.94 -10.05 12.14
C TYR A 205 -27.98 -9.81 11.04
N ASP A 206 -27.71 -8.81 10.22
CA ASP A 206 -28.44 -8.48 9.02
C ASP A 206 -27.65 -8.97 7.81
N SER A 207 -28.26 -9.86 7.01
CA SER A 207 -27.61 -10.47 5.85
C SER A 207 -27.48 -9.53 4.65
N GLU A 208 -28.35 -8.51 4.55
CA GLU A 208 -28.30 -7.53 3.47
C GLU A 208 -27.16 -6.54 3.71
N GLN A 209 -27.04 -6.04 4.94
CA GLN A 209 -25.97 -5.13 5.37
C GLN A 209 -24.70 -5.86 5.78
N LYS A 210 -24.71 -7.19 5.83
CA LYS A 210 -23.59 -8.07 6.22
C LYS A 210 -22.99 -7.70 7.56
N SER A 211 -23.81 -7.18 8.47
CA SER A 211 -23.35 -6.60 9.73
C SER A 211 -24.33 -6.83 10.87
N TYR A 212 -23.82 -6.77 12.11
CA TYR A 212 -24.61 -6.87 13.32
C TYR A 212 -25.14 -5.48 13.70
N LEU A 213 -26.47 -5.34 13.72
CA LEU A 213 -27.17 -4.09 13.95
C LEU A 213 -27.88 -4.13 15.31
N SER A 214 -27.74 -3.05 16.08
CA SER A 214 -28.54 -2.84 17.30
C SER A 214 -29.60 -1.77 17.01
N GLY A 215 -30.81 -1.97 17.55
CA GLY A 215 -31.85 -0.94 17.55
C GLY A 215 -31.53 0.24 18.49
N GLU A 216 -30.67 0.03 19.48
CA GLU A 216 -30.38 1.02 20.51
C GLU A 216 -28.96 1.60 20.43
N ASP A 217 -27.94 0.80 20.14
CA ASP A 217 -26.51 1.19 20.11
C ASP A 217 -26.11 2.10 21.29
N ILE A 218 -26.40 1.62 22.51
CA ILE A 218 -26.49 2.43 23.74
C ILE A 218 -25.17 3.13 24.03
N LEU A 219 -24.05 2.40 23.94
CA LEU A 219 -22.73 2.94 24.22
C LEU A 219 -22.35 4.02 23.20
N ALA A 220 -22.55 3.76 21.90
CA ALA A 220 -22.17 4.70 20.86
C ALA A 220 -22.94 6.01 21.00
N LYS A 221 -24.26 5.96 21.23
CA LYS A 221 -25.08 7.15 21.51
C LYS A 221 -24.49 7.96 22.68
N LYS A 222 -24.13 7.29 23.79
CA LYS A 222 -23.55 7.97 24.95
C LYS A 222 -22.17 8.59 24.66
N ILE A 223 -21.31 7.88 23.93
CA ILE A 223 -20.00 8.40 23.51
C ILE A 223 -20.16 9.64 22.64
N TYR A 224 -21.09 9.62 21.67
CA TYR A 224 -21.36 10.78 20.84
C TYR A 224 -21.85 11.99 21.65
N GLU A 225 -22.70 11.80 22.66
CA GLU A 225 -23.08 12.87 23.59
C GLU A 225 -21.86 13.46 24.31
N PHE A 226 -20.93 12.63 24.80
CA PHE A 226 -19.69 13.11 25.43
C PHE A 226 -18.84 13.90 24.45
N ILE A 227 -18.61 13.36 23.25
CA ILE A 227 -17.81 14.03 22.22
C ILE A 227 -18.44 15.37 21.83
N PHE A 228 -19.75 15.41 21.60
CA PHE A 228 -20.45 16.63 21.20
C PHE A 228 -20.35 17.73 22.26
N ASN A 229 -20.58 17.37 23.52
CA ASN A 229 -20.59 18.32 24.64
C ASN A 229 -19.19 18.73 25.12
N TYR A 230 -18.16 17.94 24.81
CA TYR A 230 -16.78 18.24 25.24
C TYR A 230 -16.20 19.39 24.42
N ARG A 231 -15.90 20.51 25.08
CA ARG A 231 -15.25 21.69 24.49
C ARG A 231 -13.78 21.70 24.91
N VAL A 232 -12.89 21.78 23.93
CA VAL A 232 -11.45 21.91 24.12
C VAL A 232 -10.91 22.80 23.01
N ASP A 233 -9.99 23.69 23.37
CA ASP A 233 -9.14 24.37 22.41
C ASP A 233 -8.05 23.38 21.98
N SER A 234 -8.26 22.81 20.79
CA SER A 234 -7.36 21.84 20.17
C SER A 234 -5.93 22.35 20.14
N SER A 235 -5.01 21.66 20.80
CA SER A 235 -3.58 22.00 20.77
C SER A 235 -2.80 21.22 19.71
N LYS A 236 -3.37 20.13 19.16
CA LYS A 236 -2.72 19.31 18.12
C LYS A 236 -3.18 19.71 16.72
N GLN A 237 -2.26 19.64 15.74
CA GLN A 237 -2.63 19.65 14.34
C GLN A 237 -3.25 18.28 13.99
N TYR A 238 -4.53 18.29 13.64
CA TYR A 238 -5.21 17.08 13.17
C TYR A 238 -5.10 16.94 11.66
N ILE A 239 -5.09 15.68 11.20
CA ILE A 239 -5.38 15.35 9.81
C ILE A 239 -6.89 15.50 9.61
N ARG A 240 -7.29 16.50 8.83
CA ARG A 240 -8.71 16.83 8.58
C ARG A 240 -9.12 16.58 7.14
N ASP A 241 -8.14 16.46 6.26
CA ASP A 241 -8.30 16.35 4.82
C ASP A 241 -7.09 15.61 4.21
N GLU A 242 -7.21 15.27 2.94
CA GLU A 242 -6.14 14.61 2.17
C GLU A 242 -4.85 15.43 2.15
N LEU A 243 -4.96 16.77 2.13
CA LEU A 243 -3.80 17.67 2.09
C LEU A 243 -2.94 17.55 3.36
N THR A 244 -3.59 17.61 4.52
CA THR A 244 -2.98 17.44 5.84
C THR A 244 -2.48 16.01 6.03
N ALA A 245 -3.16 15.01 5.46
CA ALA A 245 -2.71 13.62 5.42
C ALA A 245 -1.40 13.47 4.62
N LEU A 246 -1.30 14.08 3.44
CA LEU A 246 -0.08 14.09 2.62
C LEU A 246 1.07 14.80 3.35
N ARG A 247 0.81 15.97 3.94
CA ARG A 247 1.82 16.73 4.71
C ARG A 247 2.39 15.94 5.87
N SER A 248 1.57 15.16 6.57
CA SER A 248 2.03 14.37 7.71
C SER A 248 3.04 13.26 7.35
N VAL A 249 3.10 12.85 6.08
CA VAL A 249 4.11 11.90 5.58
C VAL A 249 5.27 12.63 4.88
N GLY A 250 5.46 13.92 5.17
CA GLY A 250 6.56 14.73 4.65
C GLY A 250 6.33 15.28 3.24
N LEU A 251 5.13 15.13 2.67
CA LEU A 251 4.82 15.69 1.35
C LEU A 251 4.46 17.16 1.49
N GLN A 252 5.37 18.04 1.06
CA GLN A 252 5.10 19.48 1.02
C GLN A 252 4.15 19.78 -0.15
N VAL A 253 2.85 19.90 0.14
CA VAL A 253 1.88 20.32 -0.87
C VAL A 253 1.95 21.84 -1.04
N LEU A 254 2.93 22.26 -1.82
CA LEU A 254 3.01 23.56 -2.48
C LEU A 254 2.76 23.32 -3.96
N GLN A 255 1.52 23.55 -4.41
CA GLN A 255 1.14 23.78 -5.81
C GLN A 255 1.69 22.80 -6.89
N ASP A 256 2.21 21.65 -6.50
CA ASP A 256 2.59 20.53 -7.35
C ASP A 256 1.49 19.49 -7.21
N THR A 257 0.54 19.61 -8.11
CA THR A 257 -0.63 18.75 -8.21
C THR A 257 -0.18 17.30 -8.36
N LEU A 258 -0.78 16.39 -7.58
CA LEU A 258 -1.16 15.07 -8.09
C LEU A 258 -2.17 15.30 -9.24
N SER A 259 -1.67 15.77 -10.38
CA SER A 259 -2.40 15.87 -11.62
C SER A 259 -1.82 14.83 -12.56
N LEU A 260 -2.69 14.22 -13.36
CA LEU A 260 -2.26 13.53 -14.56
C LEU A 260 -1.55 14.56 -15.43
N VAL A 261 -0.25 14.39 -15.62
CA VAL A 261 0.53 15.30 -16.44
C VAL A 261 0.89 14.59 -17.73
N ASN A 262 0.24 14.98 -18.82
CA ASN A 262 0.69 14.57 -20.16
C ASN A 262 1.86 15.44 -20.64
N ASN A 263 1.97 16.68 -20.17
CA ASN A 263 3.05 17.61 -20.52
C ASN A 263 3.57 18.28 -19.25
N TYR A 264 4.73 17.85 -18.78
CA TYR A 264 5.37 18.45 -17.62
C TYR A 264 6.32 19.54 -18.08
N LYS A 265 6.25 20.70 -17.43
CA LYS A 265 7.24 21.77 -17.55
C LYS A 265 7.74 22.09 -16.14
N ASP A 266 9.05 22.10 -15.96
CA ASP A 266 9.67 22.48 -14.69
C ASP A 266 9.23 23.90 -14.26
N LEU A 267 9.21 24.15 -12.94
CA LEU A 267 8.81 25.43 -12.35
C LEU A 267 9.60 26.61 -12.92
N PHE A 268 10.88 26.38 -13.22
CA PHE A 268 11.78 27.39 -13.79
C PHE A 268 11.86 27.30 -15.32
N GLY A 269 11.06 26.43 -15.95
CA GLY A 269 11.03 26.23 -17.40
C GLY A 269 12.27 25.56 -17.99
N ASN A 270 13.23 25.11 -17.17
CA ASN A 270 14.52 24.61 -17.66
C ASN A 270 14.39 23.32 -18.49
N PHE A 271 13.35 22.53 -18.25
CA PHE A 271 13.03 21.37 -19.07
C PHE A 271 11.53 21.14 -19.17
N SER A 272 11.14 20.44 -20.23
CA SER A 272 9.80 19.86 -20.39
C SER A 272 9.86 18.46 -20.96
N ILE A 273 8.84 17.66 -20.66
CA ILE A 273 8.70 16.28 -21.12
C ILE A 273 7.22 15.95 -21.35
N PHE A 274 6.94 15.23 -22.43
CA PHE A 274 5.65 14.60 -22.65
C PHE A 274 5.63 13.19 -22.05
N LEU A 275 4.59 12.88 -21.29
CA LEU A 275 4.41 11.63 -20.57
C LEU A 275 3.11 10.97 -21.05
N PRO A 276 3.18 9.94 -21.92
CA PRO A 276 1.99 9.29 -22.45
C PRO A 276 1.31 8.44 -21.38
N GLY A 277 0.01 8.68 -21.15
CA GLY A 277 -0.81 7.91 -20.21
C GLY A 277 -0.81 8.48 -18.79
N GLU A 278 -1.11 7.63 -17.81
CA GLU A 278 -1.22 8.08 -16.42
C GLU A 278 0.15 8.04 -15.72
N TRP A 279 0.90 9.14 -15.81
CA TRP A 279 2.14 9.35 -15.07
C TRP A 279 1.92 10.25 -13.87
N LEU A 280 2.49 9.84 -12.74
CA LEU A 280 2.55 10.64 -11.53
C LEU A 280 3.96 11.18 -11.38
N PHE A 281 4.13 12.36 -10.79
CA PHE A 281 5.45 12.95 -10.56
C PHE A 281 5.65 13.44 -9.13
N ARG A 282 6.91 13.51 -8.69
CA ARG A 282 7.35 14.05 -7.41
C ARG A 282 8.65 14.79 -7.60
N LYS A 283 8.78 15.96 -6.98
CA LYS A 283 10.05 16.69 -6.93
C LYS A 283 10.83 16.33 -5.68
N ASN A 284 12.12 16.62 -5.73
CA ASN A 284 13.06 16.50 -4.61
C ASN A 284 13.14 15.08 -4.00
N ILE A 285 13.04 14.06 -4.86
CA ILE A 285 13.25 12.67 -4.46
C ILE A 285 14.74 12.37 -4.51
N LEU A 286 15.29 11.93 -3.38
CA LEU A 286 16.67 11.48 -3.31
C LEU A 286 16.75 10.04 -3.87
N TYR A 287 17.38 9.88 -5.03
CA TYR A 287 17.56 8.61 -5.71
C TYR A 287 19.00 8.13 -5.60
N SER A 288 19.21 6.87 -5.22
CA SER A 288 20.53 6.25 -5.11
C SER A 288 20.60 4.82 -5.65
N GLU A 289 19.46 4.23 -6.00
CA GLU A 289 19.37 2.90 -6.58
C GLU A 289 20.11 2.95 -7.94
N PHE A 290 21.13 2.13 -8.14
CA PHE A 290 21.99 2.14 -9.34
C PHE A 290 22.89 3.38 -9.56
N LEU A 291 23.03 4.27 -8.58
CA LEU A 291 23.99 5.37 -8.60
C LEU A 291 25.14 5.14 -7.61
N THR A 292 26.31 5.72 -7.90
CA THR A 292 27.48 5.70 -6.99
C THR A 292 27.29 6.60 -5.77
N LYS A 293 26.43 7.62 -5.90
CA LYS A 293 26.02 8.52 -4.82
C LYS A 293 24.62 9.04 -5.07
N ALA A 294 23.94 9.42 -3.99
CA ALA A 294 22.56 9.88 -4.06
C ALA A 294 22.41 11.22 -4.82
N LEU A 295 21.32 11.36 -5.56
CA LEU A 295 21.03 12.53 -6.38
C LEU A 295 19.59 13.01 -6.13
N ASN A 296 19.40 14.32 -6.03
CA ASN A 296 18.06 14.90 -5.88
C ASN A 296 17.37 14.99 -7.24
N THR A 297 16.19 14.41 -7.39
CA THR A 297 15.53 14.18 -8.68
C THR A 297 14.07 14.67 -8.68
N THR A 298 13.58 14.99 -9.87
CA THR A 298 12.16 14.93 -10.19
C THR A 298 11.88 13.52 -10.69
N HIS A 299 11.08 12.77 -9.95
CA HIS A 299 10.73 11.39 -10.22
C HIS A 299 9.34 11.31 -10.82
N PHE A 300 9.22 10.75 -12.02
CA PHE A 300 7.98 10.37 -12.66
C PHE A 300 7.84 8.85 -12.63
N TYR A 301 6.66 8.33 -12.38
CA TYR A 301 6.42 6.89 -12.40
C TYR A 301 5.06 6.55 -13.00
N SER A 302 5.02 5.40 -13.67
CA SER A 302 3.81 4.79 -14.23
C SER A 302 3.70 3.36 -13.76
N ILE A 303 2.58 3.06 -13.10
CA ILE A 303 2.27 1.71 -12.60
C ILE A 303 1.96 0.78 -13.78
N ASP A 304 1.14 1.23 -14.72
CA ASP A 304 0.73 0.46 -15.90
C ASP A 304 1.93 0.06 -16.76
N MET A 305 2.90 0.98 -16.89
CA MET A 305 4.12 0.71 -17.64
C MET A 305 5.20 0.01 -16.82
N SER A 306 5.02 -0.09 -15.49
CA SER A 306 6.04 -0.56 -14.55
C SER A 306 7.40 0.13 -14.79
N ALA A 307 7.34 1.46 -14.89
CA ALA A 307 8.44 2.31 -15.35
C ALA A 307 8.62 3.53 -14.46
N ASN A 308 9.88 3.89 -14.20
CA ASN A 308 10.26 5.10 -13.50
C ASN A 308 11.16 5.95 -14.39
N PHE A 309 11.07 7.27 -14.21
CA PHE A 309 11.83 8.27 -14.93
C PHE A 309 12.31 9.32 -13.93
N TYR A 310 13.61 9.44 -13.75
CA TYR A 310 14.22 10.39 -12.83
C TYR A 310 14.95 11.46 -13.61
N VAL A 311 14.73 12.72 -13.28
CA VAL A 311 15.38 13.87 -13.90
C VAL A 311 16.07 14.68 -12.83
N SER A 312 17.36 14.94 -12.98
CA SER A 312 18.09 15.82 -12.08
C SER A 312 18.94 16.81 -12.86
N ARG A 313 18.94 18.06 -12.38
CA ARG A 313 19.88 19.08 -12.85
C ARG A 313 21.19 18.93 -12.07
N LEU A 314 22.29 18.72 -12.77
CA LEU A 314 23.62 18.66 -12.17
C LEU A 314 24.13 20.06 -11.84
N ARG A 315 24.91 20.18 -10.76
CA ARG A 315 25.52 21.46 -10.37
C ARG A 315 26.68 21.79 -11.31
N LYS A 316 27.06 23.07 -11.37
CA LYS A 316 28.22 23.51 -12.14
C LYS A 316 29.47 22.76 -11.69
N GLY A 317 30.16 22.13 -12.64
CA GLY A 317 31.36 21.31 -12.39
C GLY A 317 31.08 19.84 -12.09
N GLU A 318 29.82 19.43 -11.89
CA GLU A 318 29.46 18.02 -11.79
C GLU A 318 29.34 17.36 -13.17
N THR A 319 29.58 16.05 -13.23
CA THR A 319 29.45 15.23 -14.44
C THR A 319 28.51 14.06 -14.18
N SER A 320 27.83 13.57 -15.22
CA SER A 320 26.96 12.39 -15.10
C SER A 320 27.73 11.16 -14.62
N GLU A 321 28.96 10.96 -15.09
CA GLU A 321 29.87 9.89 -14.66
C GLU A 321 30.30 10.02 -13.18
N GLY A 322 30.14 11.18 -12.55
CA GLY A 322 30.30 11.33 -11.11
C GLY A 322 29.20 10.65 -10.28
N TYR A 323 28.09 10.25 -10.93
CA TYR A 323 26.95 9.55 -10.33
C TYR A 323 26.73 8.15 -10.91
N LEU A 324 27.16 7.91 -12.15
CA LEU A 324 26.97 6.65 -12.85
C LEU A 324 28.18 5.72 -12.69
N THR A 325 27.93 4.41 -12.60
CA THR A 325 28.98 3.37 -12.67
C THR A 325 29.43 3.09 -14.11
N THR A 326 28.79 3.71 -15.10
CA THR A 326 29.04 3.50 -16.52
C THR A 326 29.31 4.81 -17.23
N LYS A 327 30.14 4.77 -18.27
CA LYS A 327 30.37 5.91 -19.14
C LYS A 327 29.24 6.03 -20.17
N LEU A 328 28.81 7.26 -20.45
CA LEU A 328 27.89 7.54 -21.56
C LEU A 328 28.69 7.62 -22.86
N ASP A 329 28.67 6.55 -23.65
CA ASP A 329 29.54 6.32 -24.80
C ASP A 329 28.93 6.72 -26.14
N LYS A 330 27.60 6.87 -26.21
CA LYS A 330 26.89 7.35 -27.39
C LYS A 330 26.55 8.82 -27.25
N SER A 331 26.55 9.55 -28.37
CA SER A 331 26.12 10.94 -28.42
C SER A 331 25.28 11.26 -29.65
N ILE A 332 24.36 12.22 -29.50
CA ILE A 332 23.56 12.82 -30.55
C ILE A 332 23.63 14.33 -30.37
N GLU A 333 23.98 15.04 -31.43
CA GLU A 333 23.96 16.51 -31.45
C GLU A 333 22.62 17.02 -32.00
N LYS A 334 21.96 17.88 -31.23
CA LYS A 334 20.77 18.66 -31.64
C LYS A 334 21.04 20.14 -31.30
N ASN A 335 20.00 20.91 -30.98
CA ASN A 335 20.16 22.24 -30.35
C ASN A 335 20.85 22.17 -28.98
N TYR A 336 21.01 20.96 -28.44
CA TYR A 336 21.78 20.59 -27.27
C TYR A 336 22.39 19.19 -27.49
N THR A 337 23.41 18.85 -26.72
CA THR A 337 24.07 17.54 -26.81
C THR A 337 23.35 16.53 -25.93
N ILE A 338 23.07 15.34 -26.47
CA ILE A 338 22.53 14.20 -25.73
C ILE A 338 23.60 13.11 -25.68
N ARG A 339 24.01 12.67 -24.49
CA ARG A 339 24.87 11.48 -24.32
C ARG A 339 24.09 10.38 -23.65
N TYR A 340 24.28 9.12 -24.03
CA TYR A 340 23.45 8.03 -23.48
C TYR A 340 24.12 6.67 -23.53
N VAL A 341 23.47 5.70 -22.86
CA VAL A 341 23.74 4.26 -22.96
C VAL A 341 22.46 3.54 -23.39
N GLU A 342 22.57 2.63 -24.35
CA GLU A 342 21.41 2.02 -25.03
C GLU A 342 20.50 1.18 -24.16
N LYS A 343 21.07 0.29 -23.34
CA LYS A 343 20.33 -0.64 -22.49
C LYS A 343 21.30 -1.27 -21.50
N ARG A 344 20.95 -1.27 -20.21
CA ARG A 344 21.61 -2.13 -19.22
C ARG A 344 20.57 -2.97 -18.52
N LEU A 345 20.81 -4.27 -18.42
CA LEU A 345 20.01 -5.16 -17.59
C LEU A 345 20.72 -5.33 -16.24
N ILE A 346 20.06 -4.95 -15.15
CA ILE A 346 20.55 -5.11 -13.78
C ILE A 346 19.37 -5.60 -12.95
N GLU A 347 19.51 -6.75 -12.26
CA GLU A 347 18.50 -7.25 -11.31
C GLU A 347 17.05 -7.29 -11.87
N LYS A 348 16.89 -7.77 -13.12
CA LYS A 348 15.61 -7.80 -13.86
C LYS A 348 15.01 -6.42 -14.16
N LYS A 349 15.81 -5.35 -14.07
CA LYS A 349 15.45 -4.01 -14.54
C LYS A 349 16.28 -3.64 -15.75
N VAL A 350 15.61 -3.06 -16.74
CA VAL A 350 16.23 -2.39 -17.86
C VAL A 350 16.43 -0.92 -17.52
N LEU A 351 17.69 -0.50 -17.48
CA LEU A 351 18.13 0.86 -17.20
C LEU A 351 18.56 1.55 -18.48
N LEU A 352 18.10 2.79 -18.63
CA LEU A 352 18.52 3.72 -19.66
C LEU A 352 19.06 4.99 -19.01
N TYR A 353 20.22 5.45 -19.44
CA TYR A 353 20.85 6.66 -18.92
C TYR A 353 21.04 7.67 -20.04
N TYR A 354 20.66 8.91 -19.78
CA TYR A 354 20.79 10.03 -20.72
C TYR A 354 21.33 11.26 -19.99
N GLU A 355 22.33 11.92 -20.56
CA GLU A 355 22.74 13.28 -20.21
C GLU A 355 22.25 14.23 -21.30
N PHE A 356 21.51 15.25 -20.91
CA PHE A 356 21.11 16.35 -21.78
C PHE A 356 21.91 17.59 -21.39
N ARG A 357 22.66 18.16 -22.33
CA ARG A 357 23.61 19.25 -22.07
C ARG A 357 23.41 20.41 -23.03
N CYS A 358 23.09 21.59 -22.48
CA CYS A 358 23.12 22.86 -23.20
C CYS A 358 23.95 23.88 -22.43
N LYS A 359 25.14 24.24 -22.96
CA LYS A 359 26.09 25.12 -22.27
C LYS A 359 26.39 24.61 -20.84
N GLU A 360 26.05 25.38 -19.81
CA GLU A 360 26.22 25.02 -18.39
C GLU A 360 25.01 24.26 -17.81
N LEU A 361 23.90 24.14 -18.54
CA LEU A 361 22.73 23.37 -18.13
C LEU A 361 22.93 21.90 -18.46
N VAL A 362 23.09 21.08 -17.43
CA VAL A 362 23.26 19.63 -17.57
C VAL A 362 22.17 18.91 -16.78
N PHE A 363 21.44 18.03 -17.44
CA PHE A 363 20.45 17.16 -16.84
C PHE A 363 20.87 15.70 -16.99
N LEU A 364 20.83 14.96 -15.88
CA LEU A 364 20.91 13.51 -15.89
C LEU A 364 19.49 12.95 -15.81
N VAL A 365 19.16 12.12 -16.79
CA VAL A 365 17.89 11.42 -16.92
C VAL A 365 18.15 9.92 -16.79
N ILE A 366 17.40 9.27 -15.91
CA ILE A 366 17.50 7.85 -15.61
C ILE A 366 16.14 7.24 -15.82
N VAL A 367 16.05 6.19 -16.63
CA VAL A 367 14.83 5.41 -16.80
C VAL A 367 15.10 4.02 -16.25
N ASP A 368 14.23 3.54 -15.37
CA ASP A 368 14.20 2.13 -14.98
C ASP A 368 12.85 1.51 -15.32
N ILE A 369 12.89 0.28 -15.85
CA ILE A 369 11.72 -0.47 -16.29
C ILE A 369 11.92 -1.93 -15.91
N ASN A 370 10.89 -2.59 -15.39
CA ASN A 370 10.95 -4.04 -15.21
C ASN A 370 11.17 -4.75 -16.55
N GLU A 371 12.08 -5.72 -16.61
CA GLU A 371 12.45 -6.46 -17.83
C GLU A 371 11.23 -7.01 -18.56
N ASP A 372 10.30 -7.63 -17.82
CA ASP A 372 9.06 -8.20 -18.37
C ASP A 372 8.10 -7.17 -18.95
N ALA A 373 8.26 -5.89 -18.61
CA ALA A 373 7.46 -4.77 -19.09
C ALA A 373 8.17 -3.98 -20.20
N TYR A 374 9.47 -4.19 -20.42
CA TYR A 374 10.29 -3.38 -21.31
C TYR A 374 9.80 -3.46 -22.76
N ASP A 375 9.67 -4.66 -23.33
CA ASP A 375 9.33 -4.80 -24.75
C ASP A 375 7.93 -4.25 -25.08
N ARG A 376 7.00 -4.32 -24.11
CA ARG A 376 5.64 -3.77 -24.27
C ARG A 376 5.62 -2.24 -24.22
N ASN A 377 6.54 -1.62 -23.48
CA ASN A 377 6.48 -0.20 -23.12
C ASN A 377 7.60 0.66 -23.72
N ILE A 378 8.61 0.06 -24.33
CA ILE A 378 9.80 0.78 -24.83
C ILE A 378 9.45 1.86 -25.87
N ASN A 379 8.44 1.65 -26.69
CA ASN A 379 8.00 2.65 -27.66
C ASN A 379 7.45 3.91 -26.99
N ASN A 380 6.73 3.77 -25.87
CA ASN A 380 6.23 4.90 -25.11
C ASN A 380 7.36 5.62 -24.37
N VAL A 381 8.32 4.87 -23.83
CA VAL A 381 9.51 5.42 -23.17
C VAL A 381 10.42 6.17 -24.14
N LYS A 382 10.60 5.65 -25.36
CA LYS A 382 11.33 6.37 -26.42
C LYS A 382 10.64 7.68 -26.77
N LYS A 383 9.30 7.68 -26.94
CA LYS A 383 8.54 8.92 -27.16
C LYS A 383 8.74 9.93 -26.03
N MET A 384 8.78 9.49 -24.77
CA MET A 384 9.08 10.36 -23.63
C MET A 384 10.48 10.98 -23.74
N LEU A 385 11.50 10.14 -23.97
CA LEU A 385 12.88 10.58 -24.12
C LEU A 385 13.05 11.55 -25.30
N ASP A 386 12.40 11.27 -26.43
CA ASP A 386 12.42 12.12 -27.63
C ASP A 386 11.71 13.46 -27.40
N SER A 387 10.70 13.48 -26.53
CA SER A 387 9.97 14.70 -26.16
C SER A 387 10.67 15.55 -25.09
N PHE A 388 11.74 15.03 -24.48
CA PHE A 388 12.47 15.77 -23.47
C PHE A 388 13.19 16.94 -24.12
N THR A 389 12.86 18.15 -23.71
CA THR A 389 13.47 19.38 -24.21
C THR A 389 14.02 20.18 -23.06
N ILE A 390 15.20 20.78 -23.26
CA ILE A 390 15.76 21.77 -22.36
C ILE A 390 15.69 23.14 -23.01
N ASP A 391 15.34 24.15 -22.23
CA ASP A 391 15.29 25.53 -22.70
C ASP A 391 16.70 26.13 -22.59
N CYS A 392 17.29 26.39 -23.76
CA CYS A 392 18.60 27.02 -23.93
C CYS A 392 18.42 28.53 -24.11
#